data_AF-A0A2M8PGH1-F1
#
_entry.id   AF-A0A2M8PGH1-F1
#
_cell.length_a   1.000
_cell.length_b   1.000
_cell.length_c   1.000
_cell.angle_alpha   90.00
_cell.angle_beta   90.00
_cell.angle_gamma   90.00
#
_symmetry.space_group_name_H-M   'P 1'
#
loop_
_entity.id
_entity.type
_entity.pdbx_description
1 polymer ?
#
loop_
_entity_poly.entity_id
_entity_poly.type
_entity_poly.pdbx_seq_one_letter_code
_entity_poly.pdbx_strand_id
1 'polypeptide(L)'
;MKLLLRSVWLCTAMCAVLIGSLRGVAQAFATPDYVCLHFADWQARASLLDLRSGALMRDYRLPRASKLPQTAFLLPELSAADLPDLPGDSRVHVSPDRKVAVIESNANGFYGVIRADSAPIIAPNDKHRFIGWSADSERIGLIERRRGENYATLLAFDLARQEYTVVRQRVWIGGQLTSDTYGGHRQRILVPYRLSPKVVALDLMDVDGQNARHLLTDNTFFRWSWSPDGRYVAILNGVESATRLLVAHTDGSAVHEVSGLETFYGVAWQADGQLAYVGRRAGHWLIGVIEPHSGAQHLITQLPRSVRLKPDAFAVSARGAAVALSVERRVYVAERGQAPQLLPRGQANVFLWSPDGAHLARLFVPEGKVTPTVQIVLPNGQEIGRFAVKRGTLRAWSDCS
;
A
#
# COMPACT_ATOMS: atom_id res chain seq x y z
N MET A 1 -56.41 16.31 11.02
CA MET A 1 -56.65 15.70 12.34
C MET A 1 -55.67 14.56 12.55
N LYS A 2 -54.61 14.85 13.32
CA LYS A 2 -53.93 13.97 14.29
C LYS A 2 -53.11 12.76 13.75
N LEU A 3 -51.78 12.79 13.90
CA LEU A 3 -50.99 12.33 15.08
C LEU A 3 -51.00 10.79 15.19
N LEU A 4 -49.95 10.04 15.55
CA LEU A 4 -48.52 10.21 15.82
C LEU A 4 -48.04 8.79 16.24
N LEU A 5 -46.74 8.51 16.06
CA LEU A 5 -45.86 7.80 17.01
C LEU A 5 -45.96 6.29 17.32
N ARG A 6 -44.72 5.76 17.47
CA ARG A 6 -44.22 4.74 18.44
C ARG A 6 -44.28 3.25 18.00
N SER A 7 -43.25 2.41 18.16
CA SER A 7 -41.81 2.53 18.50
C SER A 7 -41.23 1.10 18.55
N VAL A 8 -40.10 0.82 17.88
CA VAL A 8 -38.73 0.59 18.42
C VAL A 8 -38.44 -0.87 18.89
N TRP A 9 -37.31 -1.39 18.37
CA TRP A 9 -36.33 -2.35 18.95
C TRP A 9 -36.04 -3.61 18.12
N LEU A 10 -34.72 -3.87 17.95
CA LEU A 10 -34.03 -5.05 17.41
C LEU A 10 -33.69 -5.07 15.90
N CYS A 11 -32.57 -4.44 15.54
CA CYS A 11 -31.51 -5.10 14.74
C CYS A 11 -30.21 -4.30 14.58
N THR A 12 -30.14 -3.04 15.05
CA THR A 12 -28.91 -2.22 15.08
C THR A 12 -27.98 -2.49 16.28
N ALA A 13 -28.14 -3.64 16.96
CA ALA A 13 -27.42 -3.95 18.18
C ALA A 13 -26.40 -5.10 18.06
N MET A 14 -26.30 -5.85 16.95
CA MET A 14 -25.51 -7.10 16.97
C MET A 14 -24.00 -6.97 16.70
N CYS A 15 -23.49 -5.77 16.37
CA CYS A 15 -22.03 -5.50 16.41
C CYS A 15 -21.60 -4.66 17.63
N ALA A 16 -22.51 -3.86 18.22
CA ALA A 16 -22.21 -3.12 19.46
C ALA A 16 -22.55 -3.91 20.75
N VAL A 17 -23.41 -4.94 20.71
CA VAL A 17 -23.74 -5.79 21.89
C VAL A 17 -22.75 -6.93 22.11
N LEU A 18 -21.87 -7.27 21.15
CA LEU A 18 -20.75 -8.18 21.44
C LEU A 18 -19.58 -7.49 22.15
N ILE A 19 -19.60 -6.15 22.27
CA ILE A 19 -18.71 -5.38 23.15
C ILE A 19 -19.37 -5.15 24.54
N GLY A 20 -20.70 -5.30 24.64
CA GLY A 20 -21.47 -5.06 25.87
C GLY A 20 -21.63 -6.25 26.84
N SER A 21 -21.44 -7.50 26.40
CA SER A 21 -21.48 -8.67 27.30
C SER A 21 -20.10 -9.05 27.89
N LEU A 22 -19.08 -8.26 27.60
CA LEU A 22 -17.73 -8.41 28.14
C LEU A 22 -17.35 -7.21 29.01
N ARG A 23 -18.18 -6.87 30.00
CA ARG A 23 -17.76 -5.96 31.10
C ARG A 23 -16.61 -6.53 31.96
N GLY A 24 -16.09 -7.72 31.63
CA GLY A 24 -14.83 -8.27 32.14
C GLY A 24 -13.70 -8.44 31.11
N VAL A 25 -13.88 -8.07 29.82
CA VAL A 25 -12.83 -8.25 28.78
C VAL A 25 -12.58 -6.98 27.93
N ALA A 26 -13.34 -5.91 28.15
CA ALA A 26 -13.10 -4.60 27.51
C ALA A 26 -11.79 -3.89 27.92
N GLN A 27 -10.94 -4.53 28.73
CA GLN A 27 -9.57 -4.08 29.03
C GLN A 27 -8.46 -4.83 28.26
N ALA A 28 -8.79 -5.79 27.37
CA ALA A 28 -7.78 -6.72 26.84
C ALA A 28 -7.45 -6.66 25.34
N PHE A 29 -8.08 -5.82 24.52
CA PHE A 29 -7.88 -5.87 23.05
C PHE A 29 -6.94 -4.78 22.48
N ALA A 30 -5.90 -4.45 23.24
CA ALA A 30 -4.71 -3.77 22.73
C ALA A 30 -3.47 -4.65 22.91
N THR A 31 -3.62 -5.96 22.66
CA THR A 31 -2.50 -6.90 22.73
C THR A 31 -2.06 -7.28 21.31
N PRO A 32 -0.75 -7.29 20.99
CA PRO A 32 -0.19 -7.64 19.67
C PRO A 32 -0.42 -9.10 19.23
N ASP A 33 -1.24 -9.85 19.97
CA ASP A 33 -1.40 -11.29 19.86
C ASP A 33 -2.52 -11.72 18.89
N TYR A 34 -3.39 -10.79 18.47
CA TYR A 34 -4.50 -11.06 17.54
C TYR A 34 -4.39 -10.21 16.27
N VAL A 35 -4.52 -10.84 15.10
CA VAL A 35 -4.33 -10.17 13.80
C VAL A 35 -5.37 -10.55 12.76
N CYS A 36 -5.56 -9.64 11.80
CA CYS A 36 -6.60 -9.73 10.78
C CYS A 36 -5.94 -9.85 9.39
N LEU A 37 -6.22 -10.97 8.71
CA LEU A 37 -5.75 -11.24 7.34
C LEU A 37 -6.88 -11.05 6.34
N HIS A 38 -6.61 -10.30 5.27
CA HIS A 38 -7.60 -9.95 4.25
C HIS A 38 -7.33 -10.67 2.93
N PHE A 39 -8.38 -11.24 2.33
CA PHE A 39 -8.30 -12.04 1.10
C PHE A 39 -9.11 -11.42 -0.03
N ALA A 40 -8.49 -11.32 -1.21
CA ALA A 40 -9.20 -11.05 -2.46
C ALA A 40 -9.76 -12.37 -3.01
N ASP A 41 -11.05 -12.58 -2.81
CA ASP A 41 -11.85 -13.60 -3.49
C ASP A 41 -13.26 -13.07 -3.78
N TRP A 42 -14.05 -13.83 -4.53
CA TRP A 42 -15.43 -13.49 -4.92
C TRP A 42 -16.38 -13.25 -3.72
N GLN A 43 -15.96 -13.57 -2.50
CA GLN A 43 -16.76 -13.47 -1.28
C GLN A 43 -16.21 -12.48 -0.26
N ALA A 44 -15.09 -11.79 -0.53
CA ALA A 44 -14.40 -10.83 0.35
C ALA A 44 -14.29 -11.35 1.80
N ARG A 45 -13.14 -11.92 2.18
CA ARG A 45 -12.99 -12.59 3.48
C ARG A 45 -11.91 -11.98 4.34
N ALA A 46 -12.18 -11.98 5.65
CA ALA A 46 -11.22 -11.63 6.68
C ALA A 46 -11.12 -12.76 7.70
N SER A 47 -9.92 -13.15 8.09
CA SER A 47 -9.69 -14.21 9.09
C SER A 47 -8.96 -13.63 10.30
N LEU A 48 -9.51 -13.88 11.50
CA LEU A 48 -8.93 -13.50 12.77
C LEU A 48 -8.06 -14.63 13.30
N LEU A 49 -6.81 -14.28 13.60
CA LEU A 49 -5.79 -15.23 14.01
C LEU A 49 -5.22 -14.88 15.38
N ASP A 50 -4.99 -15.90 16.21
CA ASP A 50 -4.16 -15.82 17.41
C ASP A 50 -2.72 -16.25 17.06
N LEU A 51 -1.77 -15.32 17.19
CA LEU A 51 -0.37 -15.55 16.89
C LEU A 51 0.36 -16.39 17.93
N ARG A 52 -0.13 -16.47 19.17
CA ARG A 52 0.50 -17.27 20.24
C ARG A 52 0.21 -18.76 20.10
N SER A 53 -1.06 -19.08 19.91
CA SER A 53 -1.49 -20.47 19.72
C SER A 53 -1.32 -20.93 18.28
N GLY A 54 -1.16 -20.00 17.35
CA GLY A 54 -1.22 -20.30 15.92
C GLY A 54 -2.55 -20.96 15.61
N ALA A 55 -3.66 -20.44 16.12
CA ALA A 55 -5.02 -20.95 15.90
C ALA A 55 -5.88 -19.93 15.13
N LEU A 56 -6.60 -20.42 14.11
CA LEU A 56 -7.65 -19.64 13.44
C LEU A 56 -8.82 -19.50 14.42
N MET A 57 -8.99 -18.30 14.95
CA MET A 57 -10.04 -18.02 15.93
C MET A 57 -11.40 -17.90 15.24
N ARG A 58 -11.44 -17.20 14.09
CA ARG A 58 -12.69 -16.97 13.37
C ARG A 58 -12.46 -16.60 11.90
N ASP A 59 -13.35 -17.08 11.03
CA ASP A 59 -13.39 -16.68 9.62
C ASP A 59 -14.66 -15.87 9.38
N TYR A 60 -14.52 -14.69 8.79
CA TYR A 60 -15.59 -13.76 8.51
C TYR A 60 -15.83 -13.71 7.01
N ARG A 61 -17.06 -14.05 6.58
CA ARG A 61 -17.53 -13.67 5.24
C ARG A 61 -18.00 -12.23 5.31
N LEU A 62 -17.33 -11.34 4.60
CA LEU A 62 -17.79 -9.97 4.47
C LEU A 62 -18.98 -9.98 3.49
N PRO A 63 -20.09 -9.29 3.79
CA PRO A 63 -21.20 -9.13 2.84
C PRO A 63 -20.70 -8.68 1.46
N ARG A 64 -21.33 -9.15 0.36
CA ARG A 64 -20.93 -8.80 -1.03
C ARG A 64 -20.88 -7.29 -1.29
N ALA A 65 -21.67 -6.53 -0.53
CA ALA A 65 -21.55 -5.10 -0.34
C ALA A 65 -21.19 -4.89 1.13
N SER A 66 -19.89 -4.82 1.44
CA SER A 66 -19.47 -4.63 2.82
C SER A 66 -18.82 -3.27 2.94
N LYS A 67 -19.55 -2.38 3.63
CA LYS A 67 -18.99 -1.28 4.43
C LYS A 67 -17.66 -1.78 5.02
N LEU A 68 -16.54 -1.32 4.46
CA LEU A 68 -15.22 -1.74 4.90
C LEU A 68 -15.10 -1.42 6.41
N PRO A 69 -14.53 -2.33 7.23
CA PRO A 69 -14.12 -2.00 8.58
C PRO A 69 -13.15 -0.81 8.60
N GLN A 70 -12.31 -0.67 7.55
CA GLN A 70 -11.26 0.34 7.47
C GLN A 70 -11.78 1.78 7.52
N THR A 71 -12.96 2.09 6.97
CA THR A 71 -13.49 3.46 6.95
C THR A 71 -13.93 3.93 8.34
N ALA A 72 -14.54 3.05 9.13
CA ALA A 72 -15.02 3.37 10.48
C ALA A 72 -13.87 3.52 11.50
N PHE A 73 -12.72 2.88 11.26
CA PHE A 73 -11.52 3.06 12.09
C PHE A 73 -10.79 4.38 11.80
N LEU A 74 -10.90 4.90 10.58
CA LEU A 74 -10.12 6.07 10.14
C LEU A 74 -10.86 7.40 10.36
N LEU A 75 -12.18 7.36 10.51
CA LEU A 75 -13.03 8.49 10.90
C LEU A 75 -13.83 8.09 12.14
N PRO A 76 -13.31 8.33 13.36
CA PRO A 76 -13.91 7.80 14.61
C PRO A 76 -15.32 8.35 14.89
N GLU A 77 -15.73 9.43 14.21
CA GLU A 77 -17.08 10.01 14.32
C GLU A 77 -18.09 9.39 13.34
N LEU A 78 -17.64 8.61 12.33
CA LEU A 78 -18.52 7.96 11.37
C LEU A 78 -18.95 6.58 11.86
N SER A 79 -20.25 6.40 12.03
CA SER A 79 -20.81 5.08 12.28
C SER A 79 -20.68 4.23 11.02
N ALA A 80 -20.35 2.94 11.19
CA ALA A 80 -20.44 1.97 10.10
C ALA A 80 -21.85 1.93 9.47
N ALA A 81 -22.89 2.36 10.20
CA ALA A 81 -24.25 2.49 9.68
C ALA A 81 -24.38 3.57 8.59
N ASP A 82 -23.54 4.61 8.61
CA ASP A 82 -23.65 5.80 7.76
C ASP A 82 -22.85 5.66 6.44
N LEU A 83 -21.98 4.64 6.36
CA LEU A 83 -21.25 4.34 5.13
C LEU A 83 -22.18 3.73 4.06
N PRO A 84 -22.15 4.18 2.80
CA PRO A 84 -22.87 3.53 1.72
C PRO A 84 -22.33 2.12 1.48
N ASP A 85 -23.13 1.29 0.83
CA ASP A 85 -22.73 -0.06 0.42
C ASP A 85 -21.62 0.02 -0.63
N LEU A 86 -20.38 -0.26 -0.19
CA LEU A 86 -19.20 -0.16 -1.05
C LEU A 86 -18.97 -1.45 -1.85
N PRO A 87 -18.52 -1.35 -3.12
CA PRO A 87 -17.96 -2.49 -3.85
C PRO A 87 -16.83 -3.14 -3.04
N GLY A 88 -16.76 -4.48 -3.02
CA GLY A 88 -15.77 -5.22 -2.21
C GLY A 88 -14.30 -5.01 -2.60
N ASP A 89 -14.02 -4.28 -3.68
CA ASP A 89 -12.68 -3.91 -4.13
C ASP A 89 -12.31 -2.44 -3.85
N SER A 90 -13.11 -1.76 -3.03
CA SER A 90 -12.93 -0.35 -2.71
C SER A 90 -11.72 -0.10 -1.80
N ARG A 91 -11.07 1.04 -2.00
CA ARG A 91 -10.01 1.62 -1.17
C ARG A 91 -10.53 2.90 -0.55
N VAL A 92 -10.04 3.20 0.64
CA VAL A 92 -10.43 4.38 1.42
C VAL A 92 -9.20 5.22 1.67
N HIS A 93 -9.27 6.51 1.31
CA HIS A 93 -8.19 7.48 1.49
C HIS A 93 -8.70 8.60 2.39
N VAL A 94 -8.14 8.74 3.59
CA VAL A 94 -8.61 9.73 4.57
C VAL A 94 -7.80 11.03 4.50
N SER A 95 -8.49 12.15 4.66
CA SER A 95 -7.90 13.49 4.66
C SER A 95 -6.95 13.69 5.86
N PRO A 96 -5.98 14.60 5.75
CA PRO A 96 -5.06 14.93 6.86
C PRO A 96 -5.74 15.26 8.19
N ASP A 97 -6.82 16.04 8.13
CA ASP A 97 -7.60 16.45 9.30
C ASP A 97 -8.52 15.35 9.83
N ARG A 98 -8.59 14.19 9.15
CA ARG A 98 -9.46 13.06 9.45
C ARG A 98 -10.94 13.45 9.58
N LYS A 99 -11.41 14.35 8.72
CA LYS A 99 -12.84 14.71 8.64
C LYS A 99 -13.50 14.22 7.36
N VAL A 100 -12.71 13.84 6.35
CA VAL A 100 -13.18 13.48 5.02
C VAL A 100 -12.48 12.21 4.55
N ALA A 101 -13.20 11.36 3.81
CA ALA A 101 -12.64 10.20 3.13
C ALA A 101 -13.04 10.20 1.66
N VAL A 102 -12.09 9.83 0.81
CA VAL A 102 -12.33 9.45 -0.58
C VAL A 102 -12.45 7.94 -0.65
N ILE A 103 -13.41 7.46 -1.43
CA ILE A 103 -13.56 6.06 -1.76
C ILE A 103 -13.27 5.86 -3.24
N GLU A 104 -12.47 4.84 -3.55
CA GLU A 104 -12.06 4.47 -4.89
C GLU A 104 -12.26 2.96 -5.11
N SER A 105 -13.02 2.55 -6.11
CA SER A 105 -13.14 1.14 -6.52
C SER A 105 -12.17 0.83 -7.67
N ASN A 106 -11.55 -0.36 -7.69
CA ASN A 106 -10.68 -0.73 -8.81
C ASN A 106 -11.48 -0.94 -10.10
N ALA A 107 -12.71 -1.46 -10.01
CA ALA A 107 -13.59 -1.70 -11.16
C ALA A 107 -14.15 -0.40 -11.77
N ASN A 108 -14.56 0.55 -10.92
CA ASN A 108 -15.34 1.71 -11.34
C ASN A 108 -14.63 3.06 -11.11
N GLY A 109 -13.44 3.08 -10.51
CA GLY A 109 -12.72 4.33 -10.24
C GLY A 109 -13.19 5.10 -9.02
N PHE A 110 -13.10 6.43 -9.10
CA PHE A 110 -13.51 7.33 -8.04
C PHE A 110 -15.00 7.13 -7.71
N TYR A 111 -15.27 6.61 -6.52
CA TYR A 111 -16.60 6.22 -6.08
C TYR A 111 -17.31 7.37 -5.35
N GLY A 112 -16.56 8.20 -4.61
CA GLY A 112 -17.06 9.44 -4.05
C GLY A 112 -16.29 9.94 -2.84
N VAL A 113 -16.77 11.07 -2.30
CA VAL A 113 -16.27 11.70 -1.08
C VAL A 113 -17.31 11.54 0.03
N ILE A 114 -16.87 11.13 1.22
CA ILE A 114 -17.69 11.07 2.44
C ILE A 114 -17.12 12.05 3.44
N ARG A 115 -17.99 12.87 4.03
CA ARG A 115 -17.67 13.74 5.16
C ARG A 115 -18.16 13.10 6.46
N ALA A 116 -17.46 13.35 7.56
CA ALA A 116 -17.81 12.83 8.87
C ALA A 116 -19.23 13.21 9.34
N ASP A 117 -19.77 14.31 8.83
CA ASP A 117 -21.11 14.83 9.11
C ASP A 117 -22.22 14.22 8.23
N SER A 118 -21.95 13.15 7.48
CA SER A 118 -22.89 12.47 6.58
C SER A 118 -23.43 13.33 5.42
N ALA A 119 -22.73 14.40 5.04
CA ALA A 119 -23.05 15.22 3.87
C ALA A 119 -22.94 14.45 2.53
N PRO A 120 -23.64 14.89 1.45
CA PRO A 120 -23.84 14.09 0.25
C PRO A 120 -22.57 13.70 -0.50
N ILE A 121 -22.66 12.52 -1.11
CA ILE A 121 -21.66 11.92 -2.00
C ILE A 121 -21.45 12.82 -3.22
N ILE A 122 -20.24 13.34 -3.39
CA ILE A 122 -19.83 13.98 -4.65
C ILE A 122 -19.54 12.86 -5.66
N ALA A 123 -20.35 12.84 -6.72
CA ALA A 123 -20.55 11.72 -7.63
C ALA A 123 -19.57 11.76 -8.84
N PRO A 124 -19.63 10.77 -9.76
CA PRO A 124 -18.68 9.67 -9.83
C PRO A 124 -18.11 9.65 -11.25
N ASN A 125 -17.09 10.45 -11.53
CA ASN A 125 -16.41 10.28 -12.80
C ASN A 125 -15.54 9.02 -12.69
N ASP A 126 -16.02 7.94 -13.29
CA ASP A 126 -15.37 6.63 -13.32
C ASP A 126 -13.97 6.65 -13.97
N LYS A 127 -13.66 7.71 -14.71
CA LYS A 127 -12.35 7.97 -15.31
C LYS A 127 -11.37 8.63 -14.35
N HIS A 128 -11.84 9.17 -13.23
CA HIS A 128 -10.98 9.78 -12.22
C HIS A 128 -10.37 8.70 -11.32
N ARG A 129 -9.10 8.91 -10.97
CA ARG A 129 -8.36 8.09 -10.00
C ARG A 129 -7.74 9.01 -8.96
N PHE A 130 -7.85 8.62 -7.70
CA PHE A 130 -7.33 9.39 -6.59
C PHE A 130 -5.80 9.33 -6.57
N ILE A 131 -5.15 10.47 -6.39
CA ILE A 131 -3.68 10.54 -6.32
C ILE A 131 -3.16 11.29 -5.09
N GLY A 132 -4.03 11.97 -4.32
CA GLY A 132 -3.62 12.63 -3.08
C GLY A 132 -4.62 13.66 -2.55
N TRP A 133 -4.37 14.11 -1.32
CA TRP A 133 -5.06 15.21 -0.66
C TRP A 133 -4.20 16.49 -0.71
N SER A 134 -4.82 17.66 -0.65
CA SER A 134 -4.13 18.92 -0.32
C SER A 134 -3.97 19.10 1.19
N ALA A 135 -2.93 19.82 1.61
CA ALA A 135 -2.54 19.88 3.02
C ALA A 135 -3.54 20.50 3.97
N ASP A 136 -4.36 21.42 3.45
CA ASP A 136 -5.50 22.00 4.15
C ASP A 136 -6.70 21.06 4.25
N SER A 137 -6.65 19.85 3.66
CA SER A 137 -7.77 18.90 3.53
C SER A 137 -8.95 19.41 2.70
N GLU A 138 -8.77 20.52 1.96
CA GLU A 138 -9.86 21.16 1.22
C GLU A 138 -9.98 20.69 -0.23
N ARG A 139 -8.95 20.04 -0.78
CA ARG A 139 -8.89 19.62 -2.18
C ARG A 139 -8.41 18.19 -2.34
N ILE A 140 -8.87 17.57 -3.42
CA ILE A 140 -8.48 16.22 -3.83
C ILE A 140 -7.77 16.29 -5.17
N GLY A 141 -6.61 15.64 -5.27
CA GLY A 141 -5.90 15.43 -6.51
C GLY A 141 -6.44 14.21 -7.23
N LEU A 142 -6.78 14.40 -8.51
CA LEU A 142 -7.35 13.39 -9.36
C LEU A 142 -6.59 13.33 -10.68
N ILE A 143 -6.53 12.14 -11.26
CA ILE A 143 -6.05 11.96 -12.63
C ILE A 143 -7.15 11.37 -13.50
N GLU A 144 -7.42 12.01 -14.63
CA GLU A 144 -8.38 11.56 -15.64
C GLU A 144 -7.64 10.99 -16.84
N ARG A 145 -7.79 9.68 -17.06
CA ARG A 145 -7.20 9.00 -18.20
C ARG A 145 -8.24 8.74 -19.28
N ARG A 146 -7.90 9.02 -20.54
CA ARG A 146 -8.63 8.51 -21.70
C ARG A 146 -8.14 7.10 -22.06
N ARG A 147 -9.07 6.17 -22.27
CA ARG A 147 -8.77 4.77 -22.58
C ARG A 147 -7.93 4.69 -23.88
N GLY A 148 -6.80 3.98 -23.83
CA GLY A 148 -5.88 3.86 -24.95
C GLY A 148 -4.82 4.97 -25.05
N GLU A 149 -4.89 6.00 -24.22
CA GLU A 149 -3.88 7.07 -24.18
C GLU A 149 -2.81 6.80 -23.12
N ASN A 150 -1.58 7.24 -23.41
CA ASN A 150 -0.45 7.27 -22.47
C ASN A 150 -0.35 8.59 -21.68
N TYR A 151 -1.35 9.46 -21.87
CA TYR A 151 -1.45 10.74 -21.21
C TYR A 151 -2.76 10.82 -20.41
N ALA A 152 -2.74 11.67 -19.40
CA ALA A 152 -3.90 11.98 -18.59
C ALA A 152 -3.96 13.48 -18.27
N THR A 153 -5.12 13.91 -17.79
CA THR A 153 -5.31 15.25 -17.23
C THR A 153 -5.23 15.16 -15.72
N LEU A 154 -4.38 16.00 -15.13
CA LEU A 154 -4.31 16.21 -13.70
C LEU A 154 -5.34 17.26 -13.30
N LEU A 155 -6.16 16.93 -12.32
CA LEU A 155 -7.27 17.72 -11.82
C LEU A 155 -7.13 17.92 -10.32
N ALA A 156 -7.57 19.06 -9.83
CA ALA A 156 -7.83 19.30 -8.42
C ALA A 156 -9.32 19.53 -8.23
N PHE A 157 -9.92 18.85 -7.27
CA PHE A 157 -11.32 18.99 -6.93
C PHE A 157 -11.45 19.73 -5.60
N ASP A 158 -12.08 20.89 -5.61
CA ASP A 158 -12.34 21.73 -4.43
C ASP A 158 -13.61 21.24 -3.73
N LEU A 159 -13.47 20.80 -2.47
CA LEU A 159 -14.57 20.21 -1.71
C LEU A 159 -15.68 21.23 -1.38
N ALA A 160 -15.33 22.49 -1.17
CA ALA A 160 -16.27 23.51 -0.74
C ALA A 160 -17.08 24.05 -1.93
N ARG A 161 -16.40 24.30 -3.06
CA ARG A 161 -17.02 24.79 -4.30
C ARG A 161 -17.65 23.68 -5.13
N GLN A 162 -17.23 22.43 -4.93
CA GLN A 162 -17.60 21.29 -5.76
C GLN A 162 -17.18 21.46 -7.22
N GLU A 163 -16.02 22.08 -7.44
CA GLU A 163 -15.51 22.42 -8.77
C GLU A 163 -14.19 21.71 -9.06
N TYR A 164 -14.02 21.33 -10.33
CA TYR A 164 -12.78 20.79 -10.84
C TYR A 164 -11.94 21.92 -11.46
N THR A 165 -10.68 21.99 -11.05
CA THR A 165 -9.68 22.81 -11.73
C THR A 165 -8.73 21.91 -12.48
N VAL A 166 -8.49 22.23 -13.75
CA VAL A 166 -7.44 21.56 -14.54
C VAL A 166 -6.09 22.07 -14.07
N VAL A 167 -5.38 21.25 -13.33
CA VAL A 167 -4.02 21.56 -12.86
C VAL A 167 -3.04 21.45 -14.02
N ARG A 168 -3.12 20.36 -14.80
CA ARG A 168 -2.25 20.15 -15.94
C ARG A 168 -2.84 19.20 -16.97
N GLN A 169 -2.74 19.59 -18.25
CA GLN A 169 -3.11 18.72 -19.36
C GLN A 169 -1.92 17.88 -19.84
N ARG A 170 -2.21 16.71 -20.40
CA ARG A 170 -1.23 15.83 -21.07
C ARG A 170 -0.06 15.41 -20.18
N VAL A 171 -0.34 15.05 -18.94
CA VAL A 171 0.61 14.38 -18.04
C VAL A 171 0.87 12.98 -18.55
N TRP A 172 2.13 12.60 -18.75
CA TRP A 172 2.46 11.24 -19.14
C TRP A 172 2.25 10.30 -17.94
N ILE A 173 1.66 9.13 -18.13
CA ILE A 173 1.28 8.25 -17.00
C ILE A 173 1.71 6.81 -17.22
N GLY A 174 2.92 6.61 -17.75
CA GLY A 174 3.44 5.30 -18.18
C GLY A 174 3.06 4.15 -17.25
N GLY A 175 2.00 3.40 -17.60
CA GLY A 175 1.55 2.14 -17.02
C GLY A 175 1.16 2.09 -15.53
N GLN A 176 1.81 2.85 -14.64
CA GLN A 176 1.62 2.76 -13.20
C GLN A 176 0.73 3.90 -12.69
N LEU A 177 -0.34 3.52 -12.01
CA LEU A 177 -1.37 4.39 -11.42
C LEU A 177 -1.60 3.89 -9.98
N THR A 178 -0.82 4.39 -9.02
CA THR A 178 -1.12 4.16 -7.60
C THR A 178 -0.97 5.46 -6.81
N SER A 179 -1.81 5.62 -5.77
CA SER A 179 -1.68 6.66 -4.76
C SER A 179 -0.25 6.73 -4.21
N ASP A 180 0.40 5.58 -4.03
CA ASP A 180 1.75 5.50 -3.46
C ASP A 180 2.84 5.97 -4.44
N THR A 181 2.53 5.99 -5.74
CA THR A 181 3.43 6.46 -6.81
C THR A 181 3.30 7.97 -6.99
N TYR A 182 2.07 8.50 -7.04
CA TYR A 182 1.85 9.93 -7.32
C TYR A 182 1.67 10.76 -6.06
N GLY A 183 1.22 10.19 -4.94
CA GLY A 183 0.95 10.86 -3.68
C GLY A 183 2.01 10.54 -2.63
N GLY A 184 2.73 11.57 -2.21
CA GLY A 184 3.69 11.52 -1.12
C GLY A 184 3.09 12.01 0.19
N HIS A 185 3.62 11.51 1.30
CA HIS A 185 3.45 12.16 2.59
C HIS A 185 3.64 13.70 2.47
N ARG A 186 2.79 14.47 3.15
CA ARG A 186 2.70 15.95 3.07
C ARG A 186 2.12 16.53 1.78
N GLN A 187 1.23 15.80 1.10
CA GLN A 187 0.20 16.45 0.27
C GLN A 187 0.76 17.03 -1.04
N ARG A 188 1.91 16.48 -1.41
CA ARG A 188 2.65 16.75 -2.63
C ARG A 188 2.55 15.55 -3.55
N ILE A 189 2.63 15.83 -4.83
CA ILE A 189 2.61 14.83 -5.88
C ILE A 189 3.84 14.91 -6.76
N LEU A 190 4.28 13.74 -7.22
CA LEU A 190 5.36 13.63 -8.21
C LEU A 190 4.78 13.19 -9.55
N VAL A 191 4.98 14.02 -10.56
CA VAL A 191 4.31 13.87 -11.84
C VAL A 191 5.33 13.98 -12.97
N PRO A 192 5.47 12.98 -13.86
CA PRO A 192 6.37 13.09 -14.99
C PRO A 192 5.79 14.05 -16.04
N TYR A 193 6.65 14.91 -16.56
CA TYR A 193 6.31 15.95 -17.51
C TYR A 193 7.26 15.94 -18.69
N ARG A 194 6.74 15.80 -19.91
CA ARG A 194 7.58 15.71 -21.10
C ARG A 194 7.97 17.12 -21.57
N LEU A 195 9.22 17.50 -21.33
CA LEU A 195 9.82 18.77 -21.78
C LEU A 195 10.11 18.74 -23.30
N SER A 196 10.51 17.59 -23.83
CA SER A 196 10.74 17.39 -25.27
C SER A 196 10.57 15.91 -25.64
N PRO A 197 10.60 15.51 -26.93
CA PRO A 197 10.59 14.10 -27.31
C PRO A 197 11.70 13.26 -26.66
N LYS A 198 12.80 13.90 -26.21
CA LYS A 198 13.96 13.25 -25.62
C LYS A 198 14.16 13.56 -24.14
N VAL A 199 13.31 14.37 -23.51
CA VAL A 199 13.52 14.82 -22.12
C VAL A 199 12.20 14.82 -21.35
N VAL A 200 12.23 14.23 -20.17
CA VAL A 200 11.15 14.15 -19.18
C VAL A 200 11.66 14.77 -17.87
N ALA A 201 10.91 15.73 -17.33
CA ALA A 201 11.06 16.17 -15.96
C ALA A 201 10.22 15.28 -15.02
N LEU A 202 10.67 15.10 -13.79
CA LEU A 202 9.81 14.72 -12.68
C LEU A 202 9.46 15.98 -11.91
N ASP A 203 8.23 16.42 -12.03
CA ASP A 203 7.75 17.62 -11.37
C ASP A 203 7.21 17.27 -9.99
N LEU A 204 7.70 18.01 -9.00
CA LEU A 204 7.16 18.01 -7.65
C LEU A 204 6.25 19.23 -7.51
N MET A 205 5.02 19.01 -7.08
CA MET A 205 4.04 20.07 -6.86
C MET A 205 3.09 19.69 -5.72
N ASP A 206 2.34 20.66 -5.21
CA ASP A 206 1.20 20.38 -4.35
C ASP A 206 0.06 19.76 -5.16
N VAL A 207 -0.89 19.10 -4.50
CA VAL A 207 -2.02 18.43 -5.15
C VAL A 207 -2.85 19.35 -6.07
N ASP A 208 -2.90 20.64 -5.75
CA ASP A 208 -3.59 21.66 -6.55
C ASP A 208 -2.72 22.30 -7.65
N GLY A 209 -1.50 21.81 -7.83
CA GLY A 209 -0.53 22.33 -8.80
C GLY A 209 0.30 23.50 -8.34
N GLN A 210 0.06 24.02 -7.14
CA GLN A 210 0.90 25.07 -6.58
C GLN A 210 2.31 24.54 -6.27
N ASN A 211 3.25 25.46 -6.11
CA ASN A 211 4.65 25.16 -5.79
C ASN A 211 5.32 24.16 -6.76
N ALA A 212 4.82 24.09 -8.00
CA ALA A 212 5.35 23.21 -9.02
C ALA A 212 6.79 23.57 -9.40
N ARG A 213 7.66 22.57 -9.39
CA ARG A 213 9.06 22.68 -9.82
C ARG A 213 9.58 21.36 -10.35
N HIS A 214 10.59 21.41 -11.20
CA HIS A 214 11.33 20.23 -11.61
C HIS A 214 12.15 19.72 -10.42
N LEU A 215 11.86 18.51 -9.95
CA LEU A 215 12.72 17.81 -9.00
C LEU A 215 13.97 17.29 -9.72
N LEU A 216 13.76 16.71 -10.90
CA LEU A 216 14.81 16.15 -11.75
C LEU A 216 14.43 16.24 -13.22
N THR A 217 15.43 16.30 -14.09
CA THR A 217 15.26 16.24 -15.54
C THR A 217 16.21 15.20 -16.14
N ASP A 218 15.64 14.20 -16.81
CA ASP A 218 16.39 13.18 -17.55
C ASP A 218 15.46 12.63 -18.65
N ASN A 219 15.66 11.42 -19.16
CA ASN A 219 14.84 10.87 -20.24
C ASN A 219 14.32 9.45 -19.98
N THR A 220 14.67 8.86 -18.83
CA THR A 220 14.50 7.42 -18.59
C THR A 220 13.96 7.09 -17.19
N PHE A 221 13.25 8.02 -16.53
CA PHE A 221 12.54 7.72 -15.29
C PHE A 221 11.38 6.76 -15.56
N PHE A 222 11.33 5.65 -14.82
CA PHE A 222 10.25 4.67 -15.01
C PHE A 222 9.59 4.20 -13.72
N ARG A 223 10.21 4.41 -12.56
CA ARG A 223 9.63 4.15 -11.23
C ARG A 223 10.16 5.12 -10.19
N TRP A 224 9.32 5.44 -9.20
CA TRP A 224 9.72 6.20 -8.03
C TRP A 224 8.88 5.83 -6.81
N SER A 225 9.39 6.13 -5.61
CA SER A 225 8.72 5.85 -4.35
C SER A 225 9.14 6.85 -3.28
N TRP A 226 8.20 7.29 -2.46
CA TRP A 226 8.40 8.26 -1.38
C TRP A 226 8.85 7.59 -0.09
N SER A 227 9.78 8.22 0.63
CA SER A 227 10.08 7.83 2.01
C SER A 227 8.87 8.01 2.91
N PRO A 228 8.76 7.26 4.02
CA PRO A 228 7.60 7.34 4.91
C PRO A 228 7.44 8.72 5.55
N ASP A 229 8.55 9.44 5.74
CA ASP A 229 8.55 10.82 6.26
C ASP A 229 8.32 11.88 5.16
N GLY A 230 8.26 11.49 3.89
CA GLY A 230 8.10 12.36 2.73
C GLY A 230 9.28 13.29 2.46
N ARG A 231 10.44 13.09 3.09
CA ARG A 231 11.64 13.92 2.87
C ARG A 231 12.45 13.50 1.65
N TYR A 232 12.29 12.25 1.21
CA TYR A 232 13.08 11.68 0.12
C TYR A 232 12.19 10.98 -0.92
N VAL A 233 12.69 10.93 -2.16
CA VAL A 233 12.14 10.11 -3.24
C VAL A 233 13.26 9.25 -3.80
N ALA A 234 13.03 7.93 -3.84
CA ALA A 234 13.87 6.98 -4.56
C ALA A 234 13.36 6.85 -5.99
N ILE A 235 14.25 6.98 -6.98
CA ILE A 235 13.91 7.07 -8.39
C ILE A 235 14.77 6.08 -9.16
N LEU A 236 14.13 5.12 -9.83
CA LEU A 236 14.79 4.21 -10.76
C LEU A 236 14.79 4.83 -12.15
N ASN A 237 16.01 4.96 -12.70
CA ASN A 237 16.28 5.70 -13.92
C ASN A 237 17.12 4.86 -14.89
N GLY A 238 16.76 4.83 -16.17
CA GLY A 238 17.45 4.07 -17.21
C GLY A 238 16.58 2.98 -17.83
N VAL A 239 17.23 1.99 -18.43
CA VAL A 239 16.56 0.80 -18.98
C VAL A 239 16.62 -0.33 -17.95
N GLU A 240 15.65 -1.25 -17.99
CA GLU A 240 15.53 -2.34 -17.01
C GLU A 240 16.81 -3.19 -16.85
N SER A 241 17.61 -3.31 -17.90
CA SER A 241 18.89 -4.03 -17.87
C SER A 241 20.05 -3.25 -17.24
N ALA A 242 19.96 -1.93 -17.10
CA ALA A 242 21.03 -1.03 -16.65
C ALA A 242 20.45 0.16 -15.86
N THR A 243 19.55 -0.14 -14.94
CA THR A 243 18.86 0.85 -14.11
C THR A 243 19.77 1.38 -13.01
N ARG A 244 19.82 2.71 -12.91
CA ARG A 244 20.44 3.48 -11.85
C ARG A 244 19.41 3.83 -10.77
N LEU A 245 19.88 4.06 -9.55
CA LEU A 245 19.06 4.53 -8.45
C LEU A 245 19.50 5.94 -8.05
N LEU A 246 18.57 6.88 -8.14
CA LEU A 246 18.72 8.25 -7.65
C LEU A 246 17.91 8.41 -6.37
N VAL A 247 18.46 9.11 -5.38
CA VAL A 247 17.73 9.49 -4.16
C VAL A 247 17.74 11.01 -4.06
N ALA A 248 16.54 11.60 -4.08
CA ALA A 248 16.33 13.04 -4.15
C ALA A 248 15.65 13.54 -2.88
N HIS A 249 16.14 14.65 -2.33
CA HIS A 249 15.41 15.40 -1.31
C HIS A 249 14.18 16.08 -1.92
N THR A 250 13.05 15.99 -1.24
CA THR A 250 11.79 16.59 -1.72
C THR A 250 11.77 18.11 -1.60
N ASP A 251 12.74 18.73 -0.93
CA ASP A 251 12.94 20.17 -0.96
C ASP A 251 13.74 20.67 -2.18
N GLY A 252 14.32 19.74 -2.97
CA GLY A 252 15.18 20.03 -4.12
C GLY A 252 16.62 20.40 -3.77
N SER A 253 17.01 20.36 -2.49
CA SER A 253 18.34 20.80 -2.02
C SER A 253 19.47 19.84 -2.39
N ALA A 254 19.18 18.56 -2.60
CA ALA A 254 20.18 17.56 -2.96
C ALA A 254 19.57 16.37 -3.70
N VAL A 255 20.30 15.88 -4.70
CA VAL A 255 20.08 14.58 -5.35
C VAL A 255 21.43 13.88 -5.46
N HIS A 256 21.48 12.60 -5.13
CA HIS A 256 22.66 11.78 -5.36
C HIS A 256 22.30 10.47 -6.05
N GLU A 257 23.22 9.97 -6.87
CA GLU A 257 23.15 8.65 -7.45
C GLU A 257 23.77 7.63 -6.50
N VAL A 258 23.04 6.55 -6.24
CA VAL A 258 23.55 5.43 -5.46
C VAL A 258 24.42 4.57 -6.38
N SER A 259 25.73 4.58 -6.13
CA SER A 259 26.72 3.88 -6.94
C SER A 259 27.05 2.48 -6.40
N GLY A 260 27.81 1.69 -7.16
CA GLY A 260 28.37 0.42 -6.68
C GLY A 260 27.56 -0.83 -7.03
N LEU A 261 26.51 -0.70 -7.84
CA LEU A 261 25.82 -1.81 -8.52
C LEU A 261 25.79 -1.55 -10.04
N GLU A 262 25.71 -2.62 -10.82
CA GLU A 262 25.51 -2.56 -12.28
C GLU A 262 24.07 -2.19 -12.61
N THR A 263 23.12 -2.76 -11.86
CA THR A 263 21.68 -2.59 -12.09
C THR A 263 20.92 -2.69 -10.78
N PHE A 264 20.01 -1.74 -10.54
CA PHE A 264 18.98 -1.80 -9.51
C PHE A 264 17.67 -2.33 -10.12
N TYR A 265 17.04 -3.32 -9.49
CA TYR A 265 15.80 -3.92 -9.99
C TYR A 265 14.58 -3.57 -9.17
N GLY A 266 14.76 -3.28 -7.88
CA GLY A 266 13.65 -2.99 -6.97
C GLY A 266 14.12 -2.20 -5.76
N VAL A 267 13.26 -1.31 -5.28
CA VAL A 267 13.48 -0.51 -4.07
C VAL A 267 12.21 -0.42 -3.24
N ALA A 268 12.36 -0.38 -1.92
CA ALA A 268 11.27 -0.30 -0.97
C ALA A 268 11.72 0.39 0.31
N TRP A 269 10.92 1.33 0.78
CA TRP A 269 11.22 2.06 2.00
C TRP A 269 10.87 1.25 3.24
N GLN A 270 11.76 1.31 4.22
CA GLN A 270 11.56 0.83 5.58
C GLN A 270 10.90 1.92 6.42
N ALA A 271 10.20 1.53 7.50
CA ALA A 271 9.46 2.48 8.33
C ALA A 271 10.37 3.49 9.04
N ASP A 272 11.63 3.12 9.29
CA ASP A 272 12.67 3.98 9.86
C ASP A 272 13.25 4.99 8.84
N GLY A 273 12.83 4.91 7.58
CA GLY A 273 13.31 5.77 6.50
C GLY A 273 14.52 5.23 5.75
N GLN A 274 15.03 4.03 6.05
CA GLN A 274 16.04 3.41 5.19
C GLN A 274 15.44 2.88 3.88
N LEU A 275 16.24 2.82 2.82
CA LEU A 275 15.81 2.33 1.52
C LEU A 275 16.40 0.95 1.24
N ALA A 276 15.58 -0.10 1.29
CA ALA A 276 16.00 -1.42 0.87
C ALA A 276 16.06 -1.50 -0.66
N TYR A 277 17.03 -2.27 -1.17
CA TYR A 277 17.21 -2.47 -2.59
C TYR A 277 17.48 -3.93 -2.94
N VAL A 278 17.14 -4.27 -4.18
CA VAL A 278 17.58 -5.49 -4.87
C VAL A 278 18.32 -5.07 -6.13
N GLY A 279 19.56 -5.51 -6.28
CA GLY A 279 20.39 -5.17 -7.43
C GLY A 279 21.37 -6.27 -7.83
N ARG A 280 22.20 -5.99 -8.82
CA ARG A 280 23.28 -6.87 -9.27
C ARG A 280 24.62 -6.17 -9.33
N ARG A 281 25.67 -6.92 -9.03
CA ARG A 281 27.07 -6.54 -9.24
C ARG A 281 27.88 -7.78 -9.56
N ALA A 282 28.68 -7.72 -10.61
CA ALA A 282 29.46 -8.84 -11.12
C ALA A 282 28.59 -10.10 -11.19
N GLY A 283 27.37 -9.99 -11.73
CA GLY A 283 26.40 -11.08 -11.86
C GLY A 283 25.80 -11.66 -10.57
N HIS A 284 26.27 -11.28 -9.37
CA HIS A 284 25.67 -11.71 -8.10
C HIS A 284 24.45 -10.84 -7.80
N TRP A 285 23.47 -11.39 -7.08
CA TRP A 285 22.37 -10.61 -6.53
C TRP A 285 22.79 -10.02 -5.19
N LEU A 286 22.54 -8.72 -5.01
CA LEU A 286 22.82 -8.01 -3.79
C LEU A 286 21.51 -7.47 -3.25
N ILE A 287 21.26 -7.76 -1.98
CA ILE A 287 20.12 -7.23 -1.25
C ILE A 287 20.67 -6.50 -0.05
N GLY A 288 20.29 -5.24 0.08
CA GLY A 288 20.84 -4.36 1.10
C GLY A 288 19.93 -3.20 1.40
N VAL A 289 20.43 -2.31 2.23
CA VAL A 289 19.78 -1.05 2.62
C VAL A 289 20.71 0.11 2.34
N ILE A 290 20.10 1.24 2.00
CA ILE A 290 20.75 2.52 1.75
C ILE A 290 20.25 3.50 2.80
N GLU A 291 21.18 4.20 3.44
CA GLU A 291 20.87 5.38 4.22
C GLU A 291 20.64 6.56 3.26
N PRO A 292 19.43 7.14 3.20
CA PRO A 292 19.06 8.08 2.14
C PRO A 292 19.80 9.41 2.17
N HIS A 293 20.33 9.81 3.32
CA HIS A 293 21.01 11.11 3.42
C HIS A 293 22.47 11.01 2.98
N SER A 294 23.18 9.99 3.46
CA SER A 294 24.61 9.79 3.21
C SER A 294 24.89 8.98 1.94
N GLY A 295 23.90 8.24 1.43
CA GLY A 295 24.08 7.23 0.39
C GLY A 295 24.83 5.98 0.88
N ALA A 296 25.10 5.87 2.19
CA ALA A 296 25.82 4.74 2.76
C ALA A 296 25.04 3.45 2.55
N GLN A 297 25.74 2.40 2.14
CA GLN A 297 25.16 1.10 1.82
C GLN A 297 25.57 0.03 2.82
N HIS A 298 24.60 -0.78 3.24
CA HIS A 298 24.83 -1.97 4.04
C HIS A 298 24.21 -3.18 3.36
N LEU A 299 25.03 -4.20 3.11
CA LEU A 299 24.56 -5.46 2.55
C LEU A 299 23.81 -6.24 3.63
N ILE A 300 22.59 -6.69 3.31
CA ILE A 300 21.85 -7.67 4.11
C ILE A 300 22.33 -9.07 3.72
N THR A 301 22.32 -9.37 2.42
CA THR A 301 22.71 -10.68 1.90
C THR A 301 23.16 -10.60 0.45
N GLN A 302 23.99 -11.57 0.05
CA GLN A 302 24.40 -11.78 -1.33
C GLN A 302 23.99 -13.18 -1.77
N LEU A 303 23.33 -13.27 -2.93
CA LEU A 303 22.97 -14.55 -3.54
C LEU A 303 23.84 -14.84 -4.77
N PRO A 304 24.20 -16.11 -5.00
CA PRO A 304 24.96 -16.52 -6.18
C PRO A 304 24.26 -16.16 -7.50
N ARG A 305 25.05 -16.03 -8.57
CA ARG A 305 24.56 -15.71 -9.93
C ARG A 305 23.55 -16.71 -10.48
N SER A 306 23.66 -17.97 -10.05
CA SER A 306 22.81 -19.09 -10.50
C SER A 306 21.38 -18.99 -9.97
N VAL A 307 21.14 -18.21 -8.91
CA VAL A 307 19.83 -18.10 -8.27
C VAL A 307 18.86 -17.35 -9.18
N ARG A 308 17.69 -17.96 -9.45
CA ARG A 308 16.59 -17.29 -10.18
C ARG A 308 15.72 -16.50 -9.21
N LEU A 309 16.13 -15.25 -8.93
CA LEU A 309 15.36 -14.27 -8.18
C LEU A 309 14.34 -13.58 -9.08
N LYS A 310 13.13 -13.32 -8.54
CA LYS A 310 12.17 -12.36 -9.11
C LYS A 310 12.32 -11.03 -8.36
N PRO A 311 13.06 -10.05 -8.90
CA PRO A 311 13.44 -8.88 -8.13
C PRO A 311 12.29 -7.89 -7.89
N ASP A 312 11.20 -8.02 -8.66
CA ASP A 312 9.94 -7.29 -8.49
C ASP A 312 9.05 -7.87 -7.38
N ALA A 313 9.32 -9.10 -6.95
CA ALA A 313 8.61 -9.78 -5.89
C ALA A 313 9.45 -9.81 -4.60
N PHE A 314 9.54 -8.65 -3.94
CA PHE A 314 10.19 -8.51 -2.64
C PHE A 314 9.40 -7.60 -1.70
N ALA A 315 9.57 -7.81 -0.39
CA ALA A 315 8.92 -7.02 0.65
C ALA A 315 9.86 -6.85 1.84
N VAL A 316 9.76 -5.71 2.52
CA VAL A 316 10.64 -5.37 3.65
C VAL A 316 9.83 -5.32 4.93
N SER A 317 10.41 -5.83 6.01
CA SER A 317 9.81 -5.74 7.34
C SER A 317 9.78 -4.30 7.81
N ALA A 318 8.69 -3.90 8.48
CA ALA A 318 8.56 -2.59 9.10
C ALA A 318 9.66 -2.31 10.15
N ARG A 319 10.22 -3.34 10.80
CA ARG A 319 11.34 -3.22 11.75
C ARG A 319 12.70 -3.01 11.08
N GLY A 320 12.75 -3.05 9.76
CA GLY A 320 13.97 -2.85 8.98
C GLY A 320 14.99 -3.99 9.02
N ALA A 321 14.78 -5.01 9.86
CA ALA A 321 15.75 -6.09 10.08
C ALA A 321 15.70 -7.18 9.00
N ALA A 322 14.55 -7.36 8.33
CA ALA A 322 14.27 -8.51 7.48
C ALA A 322 13.72 -8.12 6.10
N VAL A 323 14.04 -8.93 5.10
CA VAL A 323 13.52 -8.87 3.73
C VAL A 323 13.00 -10.23 3.29
N ALA A 324 11.88 -10.23 2.59
CA ALA A 324 11.28 -11.41 1.97
C ALA A 324 11.34 -11.29 0.45
N LEU A 325 11.75 -12.37 -0.23
CA LEU A 325 12.07 -12.40 -1.65
C LEU A 325 11.50 -13.66 -2.30
N SER A 326 11.05 -13.57 -3.56
CA SER A 326 10.69 -14.76 -4.33
C SER A 326 11.90 -15.31 -5.09
N VAL A 327 12.32 -16.52 -4.72
CA VAL A 327 13.45 -17.24 -5.32
C VAL A 327 12.97 -18.60 -5.80
N GLU A 328 13.06 -18.91 -7.10
CA GLU A 328 12.80 -20.27 -7.62
C GLU A 328 11.44 -20.90 -7.20
N ARG A 329 10.39 -20.08 -7.12
CA ARG A 329 9.05 -20.47 -6.58
C ARG A 329 9.06 -20.84 -5.09
N ARG A 330 10.00 -20.29 -4.36
CA ARG A 330 10.08 -20.34 -2.90
C ARG A 330 10.07 -18.90 -2.39
N VAL A 331 9.82 -18.80 -1.09
CA VAL A 331 9.98 -17.55 -0.36
C VAL A 331 11.28 -17.66 0.41
N TYR A 332 12.12 -16.65 0.27
CA TYR A 332 13.41 -16.52 0.91
C TYR A 332 13.31 -15.36 1.89
N VAL A 333 13.76 -15.57 3.12
CA VAL A 333 13.79 -14.54 4.15
C VAL A 333 15.25 -14.31 4.53
N ALA A 334 15.69 -13.06 4.52
CA ALA A 334 17.02 -12.70 4.96
C ALA A 334 16.95 -11.61 6.01
N GLU A 335 17.78 -11.78 7.04
CA GLU A 335 18.03 -10.76 8.05
C GLU A 335 19.50 -10.36 8.02
N ARG A 336 19.77 -9.12 8.40
CA ARG A 336 21.14 -8.60 8.44
C ARG A 336 22.00 -9.44 9.38
N GLY A 337 23.12 -9.95 8.88
CA GLY A 337 24.09 -10.71 9.67
C GLY A 337 23.67 -12.14 9.99
N GLN A 338 22.53 -12.61 9.47
CA GLN A 338 22.10 -14.00 9.62
C GLN A 338 22.22 -14.78 8.32
N ALA A 339 22.40 -16.09 8.44
CA ALA A 339 22.30 -16.99 7.31
C ALA A 339 20.87 -16.93 6.77
N PRO A 340 20.70 -16.73 5.46
CA PRO A 340 19.37 -16.57 4.91
C PRO A 340 18.58 -17.87 4.91
N GLN A 341 17.27 -17.73 5.05
CA GLN A 341 16.35 -18.83 5.28
C GLN A 341 15.47 -19.04 4.05
N LEU A 342 15.61 -20.22 3.43
CA LEU A 342 14.79 -20.62 2.31
C LEU A 342 13.60 -21.42 2.84
N LEU A 343 12.41 -20.84 2.73
CA LEU A 343 11.20 -21.51 3.18
C LEU A 343 10.81 -22.67 2.25
N PRO A 344 10.07 -23.68 2.75
CA PRO A 344 9.65 -24.84 1.96
C PRO A 344 8.99 -24.46 0.63
N ARG A 345 9.24 -25.26 -0.41
CA ARG A 345 8.71 -25.03 -1.75
C ARG A 345 7.20 -25.17 -1.77
N GLY A 346 6.53 -24.21 -2.40
CA GLY A 346 5.09 -24.20 -2.54
C GLY A 346 4.68 -23.72 -3.92
N GLN A 347 3.41 -23.90 -4.26
CA GLN A 347 2.89 -23.51 -5.57
C GLN A 347 2.56 -22.00 -5.66
N ALA A 348 2.58 -21.27 -4.53
CA ALA A 348 2.25 -19.85 -4.43
C ALA A 348 3.44 -19.02 -3.90
N ASN A 349 3.58 -17.81 -4.45
CA ASN A 349 4.64 -16.83 -4.12
C ASN A 349 4.02 -15.50 -3.64
N VAL A 350 3.02 -15.58 -2.77
CA VAL A 350 2.38 -14.37 -2.21
C VAL A 350 2.77 -14.30 -0.75
N PHE A 351 3.35 -13.19 -0.33
CA PHE A 351 3.77 -12.97 1.05
C PHE A 351 3.67 -11.50 1.43
N LEU A 352 3.43 -11.24 2.72
CA LEU A 352 3.28 -9.92 3.31
C LEU A 352 3.84 -9.94 4.73
N TRP A 353 4.53 -8.87 5.12
CA TRP A 353 4.95 -8.67 6.49
C TRP A 353 3.78 -8.20 7.35
N SER A 354 3.79 -8.59 8.63
CA SER A 354 2.91 -8.00 9.64
C SER A 354 3.19 -6.50 9.81
N PRO A 355 2.20 -5.69 10.24
CA PRO A 355 2.38 -4.26 10.47
C PRO A 355 3.54 -3.93 11.41
N ASP A 356 3.69 -4.75 12.45
CA ASP A 356 4.79 -4.64 13.41
C ASP A 356 6.14 -5.15 12.87
N GLY A 357 6.18 -5.75 11.67
CA GLY A 357 7.36 -6.30 11.01
C GLY A 357 7.92 -7.59 11.62
N ALA A 358 7.26 -8.18 12.63
CA ALA A 358 7.78 -9.36 13.34
C ALA A 358 7.52 -10.68 12.63
N HIS A 359 6.53 -10.75 11.74
CA HIS A 359 6.03 -11.99 11.18
C HIS A 359 5.84 -11.86 9.67
N LEU A 360 6.04 -12.95 8.94
CA LEU A 360 5.75 -13.04 7.53
C LEU A 360 4.60 -14.01 7.30
N ALA A 361 3.53 -13.53 6.67
CA ALA A 361 2.45 -14.38 6.19
C ALA A 361 2.74 -14.71 4.75
N ARG A 362 2.64 -15.98 4.40
CA ARG A 362 2.71 -16.40 2.99
C ARG A 362 1.59 -17.36 2.64
N LEU A 363 1.07 -17.19 1.42
CA LEU A 363 0.22 -18.20 0.81
C LEU A 363 1.09 -19.38 0.43
N PHE A 364 0.81 -20.53 1.01
CA PHE A 364 1.54 -21.77 0.83
C PHE A 364 0.60 -22.87 0.36
N VAL A 365 0.90 -23.44 -0.80
CA VAL A 365 0.24 -24.63 -1.33
C VAL A 365 1.31 -25.70 -1.45
N PRO A 366 1.28 -26.78 -0.65
CA PRO A 366 2.24 -27.87 -0.80
C PRO A 366 2.21 -28.45 -2.22
N GLU A 367 3.34 -28.97 -2.71
CA GLU A 367 3.36 -29.69 -3.98
C GLU A 367 2.37 -30.87 -3.97
N GLY A 368 1.65 -31.07 -5.07
CA GLY A 368 0.64 -32.13 -5.19
C GLY A 368 -0.67 -31.89 -4.41
N LYS A 369 -0.80 -30.76 -3.69
CA LYS A 369 -2.06 -30.35 -3.05
C LYS A 369 -2.71 -29.21 -3.84
N VAL A 370 -4.03 -29.09 -3.70
CA VAL A 370 -4.82 -28.01 -4.32
C VAL A 370 -5.33 -26.99 -3.29
N THR A 371 -5.34 -27.33 -2.01
CA THR A 371 -5.84 -26.46 -0.94
C THR A 371 -4.74 -25.51 -0.49
N PRO A 372 -4.91 -24.18 -0.68
CA PRO A 372 -3.97 -23.22 -0.13
C PRO A 372 -4.08 -23.14 1.39
N THR A 373 -2.94 -22.87 2.01
CA THR A 373 -2.83 -22.52 3.42
C THR A 373 -2.16 -21.16 3.54
N VAL A 374 -2.46 -20.41 4.60
CA VAL A 374 -1.59 -19.32 5.01
C VAL A 374 -0.64 -19.87 6.05
N GLN A 375 0.65 -19.75 5.81
CA GLN A 375 1.71 -20.08 6.75
C GLN A 375 2.25 -18.78 7.34
N ILE A 376 2.36 -18.74 8.65
CA ILE A 376 2.99 -17.64 9.39
C ILE A 376 4.36 -18.10 9.86
N VAL A 377 5.37 -17.33 9.51
CA VAL A 377 6.76 -17.64 9.86
C VAL A 377 7.42 -16.43 10.52
N LEU A 378 8.35 -16.71 11.41
CA LEU A 378 9.31 -15.74 11.93
C LEU A 378 10.40 -15.45 10.88
N PRO A 379 11.10 -14.32 10.98
CA PRO A 379 12.19 -13.98 10.07
C PRO A 379 13.31 -15.03 10.00
N ASN A 380 13.57 -15.70 11.12
CA ASN A 380 14.52 -16.82 11.23
C ASN A 380 14.04 -18.10 10.51
N GLY A 381 12.90 -18.07 9.81
CA GLY A 381 12.34 -19.18 9.06
C GLY A 381 11.48 -20.15 9.87
N GLN A 382 11.40 -19.99 11.18
CA GLN A 382 10.57 -20.83 12.03
C GLN A 382 9.09 -20.62 11.73
N GLU A 383 8.37 -21.70 11.43
CA GLU A 383 6.91 -21.68 11.32
C GLU A 383 6.29 -21.63 12.72
N ILE A 384 5.41 -20.65 12.93
CA ILE A 384 4.66 -20.51 14.19
C ILE A 384 3.18 -20.85 14.02
N GLY A 385 2.68 -20.95 12.79
CA GLY A 385 1.31 -21.35 12.55
C GLY A 385 0.99 -21.57 11.07
N ARG A 386 -0.06 -22.36 10.82
CA ARG A 386 -0.58 -22.61 9.47
C ARG A 386 -2.08 -22.87 9.47
N PHE A 387 -2.77 -22.27 8.51
CA PHE A 387 -4.22 -22.28 8.45
C PHE A 387 -4.71 -22.60 7.06
N ALA A 388 -5.67 -23.52 6.94
CA ALA A 388 -6.33 -23.77 5.68
C ALA A 388 -7.16 -22.55 5.27
N VAL A 389 -6.99 -22.10 4.03
CA VAL A 389 -7.82 -21.04 3.45
C VAL A 389 -8.55 -21.59 2.24
N LYS A 390 -9.87 -21.40 2.21
CA LYS A 390 -10.64 -21.69 0.98
C LYS A 390 -10.24 -20.60 -0.03
N ARG A 391 -9.70 -20.98 -1.19
CA ARG A 391 -9.34 -20.15 -2.38
C ARG A 391 -9.37 -18.62 -2.18
N GLY A 392 -8.22 -17.96 -2.34
CA GLY A 392 -8.13 -16.49 -2.36
C GLY A 392 -6.67 -16.04 -2.37
N THR A 393 -6.43 -14.80 -2.81
CA THR A 393 -5.10 -14.18 -2.77
C THR A 393 -4.99 -13.32 -1.52
N LEU A 394 -3.95 -13.55 -0.70
CA LEU A 394 -3.65 -12.71 0.45
C LEU A 394 -3.34 -11.28 -0.03
N ARG A 395 -3.98 -10.26 0.58
CA ARG A 395 -3.86 -8.86 0.15
C ARG A 395 -3.32 -7.91 1.20
N ALA A 396 -3.71 -8.08 2.45
CA ALA A 396 -3.30 -7.21 3.53
C ALA A 396 -3.23 -7.95 4.85
N TRP A 397 -2.38 -7.44 5.74
CA TRP A 397 -2.29 -7.81 7.15
C TRP A 397 -2.51 -6.52 7.93
N SER A 398 -3.50 -6.51 8.83
CA SER A 398 -3.73 -5.41 9.76
C SER A 398 -3.83 -5.91 11.19
N ASP A 399 -3.64 -5.00 12.14
CA ASP A 399 -4.08 -5.21 13.51
C ASP A 399 -5.63 -5.20 13.53
N CYS A 400 -6.24 -5.89 14.49
CA CYS A 400 -7.70 -5.97 14.61
C CYS A 400 -8.29 -4.89 15.55
N SER A 401 -7.48 -3.92 15.95
CA SER A 401 -7.84 -2.84 16.87
C SER A 401 -8.84 -1.86 16.29
#